data_AF-A0A8S1IRE9-F1
#
_entry.id   AF-A0A8S1IRE9-F1
#
_cell.length_a   1.000
_cell.length_b   1.000
_cell.length_c   1.000
_cell.angle_alpha   90.00
_cell.angle_beta   90.00
_cell.angle_gamma   90.00
#
_symmetry.space_group_name_H-M   'P 1'
#
loop_
_entity.id
_entity.type
_entity.pdbx_description
1 polymer ?
#
loop_
_entity_poly.entity_id
_entity_poly.type
_entity_poly.pdbx_seq_one_letter_code
_entity_poly.pdbx_strand_id
1 'polypeptide(L)'
;MEVAIQNQQGDTTETFTEAYPKSALSEYKLSFTTSMKVSFNVSTKSSKVPIAPQQAFVLLTSKATGSVAYFVAHGTPELLMASVGTSDLHVQTGGQGGIFNVDILIGDPSAAGGVLWNLGTVDVFQALTSSGAGSGGYLPPRYLHKPSKKIEIEHIHRIPDKRPAPIIPVVFTGMVMLPLGALLTALVGLRLNVKGFPSGAGSVWATLFHTGIAAVLVLYIVFWLQLNLLRIIPALAVLSLFCIITGHKALSAVMAMRLKKD
;
A
#
# COMPACT_ATOMS: atom_id res chain seq x y z
N MET A 1 29.10 40.40 -20.46
CA MET A 1 28.62 39.07 -20.07
C MET A 1 27.76 38.57 -21.21
N GLU A 2 27.84 37.28 -21.48
CA GLU A 2 27.17 36.60 -22.58
C GLU A 2 26.41 35.39 -22.02
N VAL A 3 25.12 35.27 -22.34
CA VAL A 3 24.32 34.08 -22.08
C VAL A 3 24.04 33.41 -23.42
N ALA A 4 24.58 32.22 -23.62
CA ALA A 4 24.37 31.40 -24.80
C ALA A 4 23.46 30.21 -24.47
N ILE A 5 22.44 29.98 -25.28
CA ILE A 5 21.58 28.79 -25.19
C ILE A 5 22.12 27.74 -26.15
N GLN A 6 22.38 26.54 -25.65
CA GLN A 6 22.95 25.44 -26.43
C GLN A 6 21.96 24.28 -26.58
N ASN A 7 21.95 23.65 -27.74
CA ASN A 7 21.21 22.42 -27.98
C ASN A 7 22.00 21.18 -27.45
N GLN A 8 21.43 19.98 -27.54
CA GLN A 8 22.10 18.74 -27.11
C GLN A 8 23.40 18.41 -27.88
N GLN A 9 23.62 19.03 -29.04
CA GLN A 9 24.82 18.87 -29.86
C GLN A 9 25.90 19.92 -29.53
N GLY A 10 25.62 20.86 -28.61
CA GLY A 10 26.55 21.92 -28.18
C GLY A 10 26.52 23.17 -29.06
N ASP A 11 25.65 23.22 -30.07
CA ASP A 11 25.52 24.37 -30.95
C ASP A 11 24.73 25.49 -30.27
N THR A 12 25.25 26.72 -30.40
CA THR A 12 24.63 27.90 -29.82
C THR A 12 23.45 28.34 -30.68
N THR A 13 22.26 28.35 -30.08
CA THR A 13 20.99 28.68 -30.73
C THR A 13 20.70 30.17 -30.61
N GLU A 14 20.91 30.75 -29.41
CA GLU A 14 20.66 32.16 -29.12
C GLU A 14 21.72 32.70 -28.15
N THR A 15 22.09 33.97 -28.33
CA THR A 15 23.09 34.66 -27.51
C THR A 15 22.55 36.01 -27.03
N PHE A 16 22.65 36.27 -25.73
CA PHE A 16 22.29 37.54 -25.11
C PHE A 16 23.52 38.16 -24.48
N THR A 17 23.86 39.40 -24.88
CA THR A 17 25.06 40.09 -24.38
C THR A 17 24.66 41.39 -23.69
N GLU A 18 25.01 41.51 -22.41
CA GLU A 18 24.77 42.72 -21.64
C GLU A 18 25.93 43.07 -20.70
N ALA A 19 25.94 44.34 -20.28
CA ALA A 19 26.89 44.89 -19.32
C ALA A 19 26.23 45.10 -17.95
N TYR A 20 26.99 44.88 -16.88
CA TYR A 20 26.53 45.09 -15.52
C TYR A 20 26.10 46.56 -15.30
N PRO A 21 24.95 46.85 -14.64
CA PRO A 21 24.04 45.94 -13.95
C PRO A 21 22.73 45.64 -14.71
N LYS A 22 22.72 45.69 -16.05
CA LYS A 22 21.49 45.49 -16.83
C LYS A 22 21.08 44.01 -16.86
N SER A 23 19.78 43.74 -16.87
CA SER A 23 19.26 42.38 -17.06
C SER A 23 19.24 42.03 -18.55
N ALA A 24 19.66 40.82 -18.89
CA ALA A 24 19.78 40.33 -20.26
C ALA A 24 18.62 39.43 -20.70
N LEU A 25 17.93 38.81 -19.75
CA LEU A 25 16.92 37.78 -19.97
C LEU A 25 15.53 38.29 -19.59
N SER A 26 14.56 38.18 -20.50
CA SER A 26 13.15 38.47 -20.24
C SER A 26 12.30 37.23 -20.55
N GLU A 27 12.20 36.31 -19.58
CA GLU A 27 11.36 35.10 -19.65
C GLU A 27 11.69 34.16 -20.81
N TYR A 28 12.97 33.82 -20.96
CA TYR A 28 13.39 32.82 -21.95
C TYR A 28 12.88 31.43 -21.56
N LYS A 29 12.35 30.66 -22.52
CA LYS A 29 11.85 29.30 -22.27
C LYS A 29 12.96 28.27 -22.48
N LEU A 30 13.42 27.64 -21.40
CA LEU A 30 14.40 26.58 -21.44
C LEU A 30 13.70 25.22 -21.52
N SER A 31 13.95 24.49 -22.61
CA SER A 31 13.44 23.12 -22.82
C SER A 31 14.39 22.10 -22.21
N PHE A 32 13.91 20.88 -21.91
CA PHE A 32 14.72 19.80 -21.36
C PHE A 32 15.95 19.44 -22.22
N THR A 33 15.88 19.67 -23.53
CA THR A 33 16.95 19.38 -24.48
C THR A 33 17.96 20.50 -24.65
N THR A 34 17.80 21.62 -23.95
CA THR A 34 18.67 22.80 -24.08
C THR A 34 19.40 23.07 -22.78
N SER A 35 20.67 23.47 -22.85
CA SER A 35 21.45 23.97 -21.71
C SER A 35 21.70 25.47 -21.87
N MET A 36 21.91 26.16 -20.75
CA MET A 36 22.24 27.58 -20.74
C MET A 36 23.69 27.74 -20.30
N LYS A 37 24.52 28.35 -21.12
CA LYS A 37 25.92 28.64 -20.83
C LYS A 37 26.07 30.13 -20.57
N VAL A 38 26.51 30.48 -19.36
CA VAL A 38 26.76 31.87 -18.97
C VAL A 38 28.25 32.11 -18.97
N SER A 39 28.71 33.09 -19.74
CA SER A 39 30.12 33.43 -19.92
C SER A 39 30.37 34.89 -19.56
N PHE A 40 31.37 35.16 -18.73
CA PHE A 40 31.66 36.51 -18.27
C PHE A 40 33.12 36.68 -17.88
N ASN A 41 33.57 37.93 -17.86
CA ASN A 41 34.87 38.33 -17.37
C ASN A 41 34.69 39.25 -16.16
N VAL A 42 35.66 39.24 -15.25
CA VAL A 42 35.61 40.03 -14.01
C VAL A 42 36.88 40.85 -13.93
N SER A 43 36.75 42.15 -13.65
CA SER A 43 37.88 43.07 -13.49
C SER A 43 37.64 44.01 -12.31
N THR A 44 38.71 44.39 -11.62
CA THR A 44 38.62 45.31 -10.48
C THR A 44 38.56 46.76 -10.95
N LYS A 45 37.89 47.64 -10.20
CA LYS A 45 37.83 49.09 -10.53
C LYS A 45 39.21 49.76 -10.55
N SER A 46 40.16 49.28 -9.75
CA SER A 46 41.53 49.80 -9.64
C SER A 46 42.45 49.31 -10.76
N SER A 47 42.24 48.10 -11.26
CA SER A 47 43.03 47.47 -12.31
C SER A 47 42.07 46.84 -13.31
N LYS A 48 41.98 47.40 -14.52
CA LYS A 48 41.16 46.85 -15.63
C LYS A 48 41.67 45.50 -16.15
N VAL A 49 42.54 44.84 -15.40
CA VAL A 49 43.06 43.51 -15.70
C VAL A 49 42.01 42.47 -15.27
N PRO A 50 41.72 41.47 -16.11
CA PRO A 50 40.82 40.38 -15.75
C PRO A 50 41.38 39.54 -14.60
N ILE A 51 40.53 39.19 -13.64
CA ILE A 51 40.90 38.39 -12.46
C ILE A 51 39.96 37.19 -12.39
N ALA A 52 40.50 36.02 -12.04
CA ALA A 52 39.71 34.86 -11.68
C ALA A 52 39.32 34.98 -10.18
N PRO A 53 38.06 35.28 -9.85
CA PRO A 53 37.62 35.43 -8.47
C PRO A 53 37.60 34.06 -7.76
N GLN A 54 37.78 34.08 -6.44
CA GLN A 54 37.72 32.86 -5.62
C GLN A 54 36.36 32.16 -5.69
N GLN A 55 35.27 32.93 -5.74
CA GLN A 55 33.90 32.41 -5.81
C GLN A 55 33.17 33.06 -6.98
N ALA A 56 32.71 32.23 -7.92
CA ALA A 56 31.84 32.66 -9.01
C ALA A 56 30.79 31.57 -9.27
N PHE A 57 29.53 31.92 -9.08
CA PHE A 57 28.40 31.01 -9.23
C PHE A 57 27.30 31.64 -10.07
N VAL A 58 26.60 30.81 -10.82
CA VAL A 58 25.31 31.15 -11.40
C VAL A 58 24.24 30.46 -10.55
N LEU A 59 23.37 31.27 -9.94
CA LEU A 59 22.29 30.82 -9.08
C LEU A 59 20.98 30.87 -9.87
N LEU A 60 20.20 29.79 -9.76
CA LEU A 60 18.84 29.71 -10.28
C LEU A 60 17.88 29.52 -9.12
N THR A 61 17.06 30.53 -8.84
CA THR A 61 16.11 30.53 -7.72
C THR A 61 14.68 30.38 -8.22
N SER A 62 13.99 29.32 -7.82
CA SER A 62 12.57 29.11 -8.17
C SER A 62 11.69 30.18 -7.51
N LYS A 63 10.87 30.89 -8.30
CA LYS A 63 9.90 31.85 -7.74
C LYS A 63 8.78 31.17 -6.94
N ALA A 64 8.44 29.92 -7.26
CA ALA A 64 7.32 29.22 -6.63
C ALA A 64 7.66 28.71 -5.22
N THR A 65 8.87 28.17 -5.04
CA THR A 65 9.27 27.45 -3.81
C THR A 65 10.48 28.07 -3.11
N GLY A 66 11.18 28.99 -3.77
CA GLY A 66 12.44 29.55 -3.29
C GLY A 66 13.60 28.56 -3.29
N SER A 67 13.46 27.38 -3.92
CA SER A 67 14.57 26.43 -4.12
C SER A 67 15.68 27.06 -4.97
N VAL A 68 16.93 26.85 -4.59
CA VAL A 68 18.10 27.43 -5.27
C VAL A 68 18.95 26.30 -5.82
N ALA A 69 19.26 26.35 -7.10
CA ALA A 69 20.36 25.59 -7.70
C ALA A 69 21.55 26.53 -7.94
N TYR A 70 22.76 26.00 -7.82
CA TYR A 70 23.98 26.75 -8.08
C TYR A 70 24.89 25.99 -9.03
N PHE A 71 25.54 26.73 -9.92
CA PHE A 71 26.46 26.22 -10.92
C PHE A 71 27.77 27.00 -10.80
N VAL A 72 28.87 26.28 -10.63
CA VAL A 72 30.19 26.88 -10.47
C VAL A 72 30.70 27.35 -11.82
N ALA A 73 31.18 28.59 -11.88
CA ALA A 73 31.86 29.09 -13.07
C ALA A 73 33.33 28.65 -13.05
N HIS A 74 33.77 28.00 -14.14
CA HIS A 74 35.14 27.56 -14.34
C HIS A 74 35.72 28.26 -15.58
N GLY A 75 37.03 28.52 -15.58
CA GLY A 75 37.69 29.11 -16.75
C GLY A 75 38.98 29.84 -16.42
N THR A 76 39.41 30.67 -17.37
CA THR A 76 40.58 31.54 -17.22
C THR A 76 40.13 32.92 -16.70
N PRO A 77 41.05 33.77 -16.21
CA PRO A 77 40.70 35.14 -15.79
C PRO A 77 40.00 35.95 -16.89
N GLU A 78 40.29 35.66 -18.16
CA GLU A 78 39.72 36.34 -19.32
C GLU A 78 38.30 35.84 -19.66
N LEU A 79 37.98 34.58 -19.33
CA LEU A 79 36.70 33.97 -19.66
C LEU A 79 36.33 32.91 -18.61
N LEU A 80 35.35 33.26 -17.79
CA LEU A 80 34.70 32.34 -16.85
C LEU A 80 33.40 31.84 -17.47
N MET A 81 33.14 30.54 -17.34
CA MET A 81 31.97 29.88 -17.93
C MET A 81 31.27 29.01 -16.89
N ALA A 82 29.95 29.16 -16.78
CA ALA A 82 29.09 28.25 -16.04
C ALA A 82 28.10 27.60 -17.01
N SER A 83 28.04 26.26 -17.01
CA SER A 83 27.07 25.52 -17.79
C SER A 83 25.91 25.09 -16.89
N VAL A 84 24.71 25.53 -17.23
CA VAL A 84 23.46 25.20 -16.54
C VAL A 84 22.76 24.13 -17.36
N GLY A 85 22.93 22.88 -16.93
CA GLY A 85 22.19 21.73 -17.45
C GLY A 85 20.79 21.66 -16.83
N THR A 86 19.77 21.40 -17.64
CA THR A 86 18.38 21.19 -17.19
C THR A 86 18.24 19.95 -16.30
N SER A 87 19.01 18.90 -16.56
CA SER A 87 19.05 17.69 -15.71
C SER A 87 19.60 17.98 -14.32
N ASP A 88 20.69 18.74 -14.23
CA ASP A 88 21.34 19.06 -12.96
C ASP A 88 20.50 20.05 -12.16
N LEU A 89 19.88 21.01 -12.87
CA LEU A 89 18.89 21.92 -12.30
C LEU A 89 17.70 21.12 -11.72
N HIS A 90 17.22 20.12 -12.45
CA HIS A 90 16.14 19.24 -11.99
C HIS A 90 16.52 18.51 -10.70
N VAL A 91 17.74 17.95 -10.62
CA VAL A 91 18.20 17.25 -9.40
C VAL A 91 18.32 18.21 -8.22
N GLN A 92 18.94 19.38 -8.39
CA GLN A 92 19.17 20.34 -7.31
C GLN A 92 17.87 21.01 -6.81
N THR A 93 16.88 21.18 -7.69
CA THR A 93 15.60 21.85 -7.36
C THR A 93 14.48 20.88 -6.98
N GLY A 94 14.75 19.57 -7.04
CA GLY A 94 13.78 18.53 -6.73
C GLY A 94 12.70 18.30 -7.77
N GLY A 95 13.06 18.53 -9.03
CA GLY A 95 12.22 18.28 -10.18
C GLY A 95 11.13 19.31 -10.40
N GLN A 96 11.34 20.52 -9.88
CA GLN A 96 10.37 21.61 -10.01
C GLN A 96 10.60 22.34 -11.33
N GLY A 97 9.56 22.41 -12.17
CA GLY A 97 9.51 23.29 -13.32
C GLY A 97 8.94 24.67 -12.98
N GLY A 98 9.01 25.60 -13.93
CA GLY A 98 8.45 26.94 -13.84
C GLY A 98 9.51 28.04 -13.90
N ILE A 99 9.17 29.22 -13.38
CA ILE A 99 9.99 30.42 -13.52
C ILE A 99 11.10 30.45 -12.47
N PHE A 100 12.34 30.50 -12.96
CA PHE A 100 13.57 30.67 -12.17
C PHE A 100 14.16 32.06 -12.39
N ASN A 101 14.63 32.67 -11.31
CA ASN A 101 15.45 33.88 -11.35
C ASN A 101 16.91 33.49 -11.52
N VAL A 102 17.60 34.08 -12.49
CA VAL A 102 19.02 33.79 -12.78
C VAL A 102 19.87 34.93 -12.25
N ASP A 103 20.76 34.61 -11.30
CA ASP A 103 21.64 35.57 -10.65
C ASP A 103 23.10 35.12 -10.79
N ILE A 104 24.02 36.02 -11.13
CA ILE A 104 25.46 35.78 -11.01
C ILE A 104 25.91 36.26 -9.63
N LEU A 105 26.51 35.37 -8.85
CA LEU A 105 27.12 35.67 -7.56
C LEU A 105 28.64 35.59 -7.66
N ILE A 106 29.32 36.69 -7.36
CA ILE A 106 30.78 36.78 -7.39
C ILE A 106 31.28 37.25 -6.02
N GLY A 107 32.27 36.55 -5.48
CA GLY A 107 32.94 36.88 -4.23
C GLY A 107 34.44 36.66 -4.34
N ASP A 108 35.21 37.64 -3.89
CA ASP A 108 36.68 37.53 -3.81
C ASP A 108 37.19 38.31 -2.59
N PRO A 109 38.16 37.77 -1.81
CA PRO A 109 38.73 38.47 -0.65
C PRO A 109 39.44 39.78 -1.00
N SER A 110 39.92 39.94 -2.24
CA SER A 110 40.58 41.17 -2.69
C SER A 110 39.60 42.31 -2.99
N ALA A 111 38.29 42.02 -3.05
CA ALA A 111 37.24 43.01 -3.27
C ALA A 111 36.57 43.43 -1.95
N ALA A 112 36.19 44.70 -1.84
CA ALA A 112 35.52 45.23 -0.65
C ALA A 112 34.07 44.71 -0.46
N GLY A 113 33.47 44.09 -1.47
CA GLY A 113 32.13 43.52 -1.42
C GLY A 113 31.84 42.58 -2.59
N GLY A 114 30.96 41.62 -2.37
CA GLY A 114 30.49 40.70 -3.41
C GLY A 114 29.54 41.37 -4.41
N VAL A 115 29.42 40.79 -5.59
CA VAL A 115 28.51 41.23 -6.64
C VAL A 115 27.41 40.19 -6.80
N LEU A 116 26.16 40.62 -6.67
CA LEU A 116 24.98 39.85 -7.04
C LEU A 116 24.30 40.55 -8.21
N TRP A 117 24.34 39.92 -9.39
CA TRP A 117 23.79 40.50 -10.61
C TRP A 117 22.62 39.67 -11.13
N ASN A 118 21.43 40.25 -11.12
CA ASN A 118 20.24 39.65 -11.71
C ASN A 118 20.26 39.72 -13.24
N LEU A 119 20.38 38.56 -13.88
CA LEU A 119 20.34 38.45 -15.33
C LEU A 119 18.92 38.44 -15.88
N GLY A 120 17.94 38.08 -15.06
CA GLY A 120 16.53 38.05 -15.40
C GLY A 120 15.91 36.69 -15.09
N THR A 121 14.85 36.33 -15.83
CA THR A 121 14.05 35.13 -15.57
C THR A 121 14.07 34.15 -16.73
N VAL A 122 14.07 32.87 -16.37
CA VAL A 122 13.99 31.74 -17.31
C VAL A 122 12.83 30.84 -16.89
N ASP A 123 11.97 30.48 -17.83
CA ASP A 123 10.90 29.51 -17.63
C ASP A 123 11.37 28.12 -18.04
N VAL A 124 11.52 27.23 -17.07
CA VAL A 124 12.02 25.88 -17.28
C VAL A 124 10.83 24.94 -17.42
N PHE A 125 10.58 24.48 -18.64
CA PHE A 125 9.49 23.55 -18.91
C PHE A 125 9.89 22.13 -18.50
N GLN A 126 9.25 21.62 -17.44
CA GLN A 126 9.37 20.23 -17.04
C GLN A 126 8.14 19.46 -17.54
N ALA A 127 8.36 18.44 -18.38
CA ALA A 127 7.31 17.47 -18.67
C ALA A 127 6.93 16.79 -17.35
N LEU A 128 5.66 16.96 -16.94
CA LEU A 128 5.07 16.22 -15.84
C LEU A 128 5.20 14.73 -16.17
N THR A 129 6.16 14.04 -15.57
CA THR A 129 6.17 12.59 -15.58
C THR A 129 5.00 12.18 -14.67
N SER A 130 3.85 12.01 -15.30
CA SER A 130 2.65 11.41 -14.72
C SER A 130 2.92 9.93 -14.48
N SER A 131 3.76 9.64 -13.50
CA SER A 131 3.90 8.31 -12.94
C SER A 131 3.47 8.44 -11.49
N GLY A 132 2.27 7.92 -11.20
CA GLY A 132 1.67 7.84 -9.86
C GLY A 132 2.42 6.91 -8.91
N ALA A 133 3.75 7.02 -8.86
CA ALA A 133 4.64 6.29 -7.99
C ALA A 133 5.70 7.27 -7.47
N GLY A 134 5.35 7.97 -6.38
CA GLY A 134 6.30 8.30 -5.32
C GLY A 134 7.59 9.04 -5.68
N SER A 135 7.69 9.86 -6.74
CA SER A 135 8.69 10.93 -6.72
C SER A 135 8.14 12.05 -5.84
N GLY A 136 8.35 11.90 -4.53
CA GLY A 136 8.36 13.08 -3.67
C GLY A 136 9.45 13.98 -4.22
N GLY A 137 9.07 14.94 -5.08
CA GLY A 137 9.99 15.95 -5.60
C GLY A 137 10.78 16.46 -4.41
N TYR A 138 12.10 16.51 -4.52
CA TYR A 138 12.97 16.86 -3.40
C TYR A 138 12.51 18.21 -2.85
N LEU A 139 11.75 18.15 -1.77
CA LEU A 139 11.35 19.28 -1.00
C LEU A 139 12.60 19.64 -0.22
N PRO A 140 13.21 20.83 -0.42
CA PRO A 140 14.41 21.18 0.33
C PRO A 140 14.15 20.98 1.82
N PRO A 141 15.14 20.58 2.65
CA PRO A 141 14.92 20.11 4.02
C PRO A 141 14.03 20.98 4.92
N ARG A 142 13.93 22.29 4.63
CA ARG A 142 12.99 23.25 5.22
C ARG A 142 11.50 22.94 5.04
N TYR A 143 11.14 22.12 4.05
CA TYR A 143 9.76 21.74 3.73
C TYR A 143 9.42 20.31 4.17
N LEU A 144 10.41 19.45 4.43
CA LEU A 144 10.20 18.10 4.96
C LEU A 144 9.65 18.09 6.39
N HIS A 145 9.88 19.17 7.14
CA HIS A 145 9.50 19.29 8.55
C HIS A 145 8.33 20.25 8.79
N LYS A 146 7.60 20.68 7.76
CA LYS A 146 6.39 21.48 7.98
C LYS A 146 5.31 20.58 8.58
N PRO A 147 4.83 20.84 9.81
CA PRO A 147 3.70 20.10 10.37
C PRO A 147 2.45 20.42 9.55
N SER A 148 2.16 19.57 8.56
CA SER A 148 0.96 19.67 7.74
C SER A 148 0.03 18.52 8.11
N LYS A 149 -1.27 18.79 8.15
CA LYS A 149 -2.29 17.76 8.40
C LYS A 149 -2.15 16.68 7.33
N LYS A 150 -1.82 15.46 7.76
CA LYS A 150 -1.79 14.30 6.85
C LYS A 150 -3.21 13.98 6.40
N ILE A 151 -3.34 13.46 5.18
CA ILE A 151 -4.63 12.99 4.66
C ILE A 151 -5.13 11.85 5.56
N GLU A 152 -6.43 11.84 5.84
CA GLU A 152 -7.09 10.80 6.62
C GLU A 152 -7.15 9.49 5.81
N ILE A 153 -6.79 8.37 6.43
CA ILE A 153 -6.78 7.06 5.78
C ILE A 153 -8.04 6.32 6.21
N GLU A 154 -8.97 6.11 5.28
CA GLU A 154 -10.16 5.29 5.51
C GLU A 154 -9.88 3.83 5.18
N HIS A 155 -10.11 2.93 6.15
CA HIS A 155 -9.97 1.49 5.93
C HIS A 155 -11.21 0.93 5.24
N ILE A 156 -11.07 0.51 3.99
CA ILE A 156 -12.15 -0.14 3.22
C ILE A 156 -12.25 -1.60 3.66
N HIS A 157 -13.34 -1.94 4.33
CA HIS A 157 -13.63 -3.30 4.74
C HIS A 157 -14.15 -4.15 3.57
N ARG A 158 -13.93 -5.46 3.65
CA ARG A 158 -14.52 -6.40 2.70
C ARG A 158 -16.05 -6.35 2.81
N ILE A 159 -16.72 -6.25 1.65
CA ILE A 159 -18.17 -6.30 1.55
C ILE A 159 -18.65 -7.72 1.93
N PRO A 160 -19.67 -7.88 2.78
CA PRO A 160 -20.19 -9.20 3.14
C PRO A 160 -20.76 -9.93 1.93
N ASP A 161 -20.51 -11.24 1.85
CA ASP A 161 -21.02 -12.07 0.76
C ASP A 161 -22.56 -12.12 0.76
N LYS A 162 -23.16 -12.07 -0.43
CA LYS A 162 -24.63 -12.04 -0.59
C LYS A 162 -25.26 -13.37 -0.15
N ARG A 163 -26.21 -13.31 0.78
CA ARG A 163 -27.02 -14.47 1.22
C ARG A 163 -28.29 -14.64 0.38
N PRO A 164 -28.78 -15.87 0.15
CA PRO A 164 -30.04 -16.10 -0.55
C PRO A 164 -31.25 -15.60 0.25
N ALA A 165 -32.38 -15.41 -0.42
CA ALA A 165 -33.64 -15.05 0.23
C ALA A 165 -34.06 -16.16 1.23
N PRO A 166 -34.56 -15.82 2.44
CA PRO A 166 -34.84 -16.80 3.51
C PRO A 166 -35.81 -17.93 3.13
N ILE A 167 -36.71 -17.69 2.18
CA ILE A 167 -37.67 -18.71 1.73
C ILE A 167 -37.00 -19.90 1.05
N ILE A 168 -35.90 -19.67 0.34
CA ILE A 168 -35.19 -20.71 -0.42
C ILE A 168 -34.67 -21.81 0.51
N PRO A 169 -33.82 -21.54 1.52
CA PRO A 169 -33.32 -22.58 2.41
C PRO A 169 -34.44 -23.27 3.21
N VAL A 170 -35.52 -22.55 3.56
CA VAL A 170 -36.66 -23.15 4.27
C VAL A 170 -37.37 -24.21 3.43
N VAL A 171 -37.65 -23.93 2.16
CA VAL A 171 -38.26 -24.91 1.25
C VAL A 171 -37.37 -26.14 1.07
N PHE A 172 -36.07 -25.95 0.86
CA PHE A 172 -35.13 -27.07 0.72
C PHE A 172 -35.01 -27.89 2.03
N THR A 173 -35.06 -27.23 3.19
CA THR A 173 -35.08 -27.92 4.49
C THR A 173 -36.34 -28.78 4.63
N GLY A 174 -37.51 -28.24 4.25
CA GLY A 174 -38.76 -29.01 4.19
C GLY A 174 -38.66 -30.22 3.25
N MET A 175 -38.05 -30.03 2.07
CA MET A 175 -37.84 -31.11 1.10
C MET A 175 -36.95 -32.23 1.64
N VAL A 176 -35.89 -31.90 2.40
CA VAL A 176 -35.01 -32.87 3.06
C VAL A 176 -35.74 -33.65 4.16
N MET A 177 -36.79 -33.09 4.76
CA MET A 177 -37.62 -33.79 5.76
C MET A 177 -38.63 -34.75 5.14
N LEU A 178 -38.93 -34.66 3.83
CA LEU A 178 -39.91 -35.51 3.16
C LEU A 178 -39.54 -37.01 3.18
N PRO A 179 -38.30 -37.43 2.86
CA PRO A 179 -37.91 -38.85 2.97
C PRO A 179 -38.03 -39.41 4.38
N LEU A 180 -37.76 -38.60 5.41
CA LEU A 180 -37.95 -38.99 6.80
C LEU A 180 -39.44 -39.21 7.11
N GLY A 181 -40.31 -38.30 6.67
CA GLY A 181 -41.76 -38.47 6.79
C GLY A 181 -42.25 -39.72 6.08
N ALA A 182 -41.80 -39.94 4.84
CA ALA A 182 -42.12 -41.14 4.06
C ALA A 182 -41.69 -42.42 4.79
N LEU A 183 -40.46 -42.46 5.32
CA LEU A 183 -39.98 -43.57 6.14
C LEU A 183 -40.91 -43.81 7.34
N LEU A 184 -41.23 -42.80 8.14
CA LEU A 184 -42.11 -42.95 9.31
C LEU A 184 -43.49 -43.48 8.93
N THR A 185 -44.10 -42.97 7.84
CA THR A 185 -45.40 -43.47 7.36
C THR A 185 -45.32 -44.92 6.89
N ALA A 186 -44.23 -45.31 6.20
CA ALA A 186 -44.00 -46.68 5.78
C ALA A 186 -43.85 -47.63 6.99
N LEU A 187 -43.11 -47.23 8.03
CA LEU A 187 -42.93 -48.04 9.25
C LEU A 187 -44.29 -48.34 9.93
N VAL A 188 -45.21 -47.36 9.97
CA VAL A 188 -46.57 -47.54 10.49
C VAL A 188 -47.39 -48.48 9.59
N GLY A 189 -47.31 -48.29 8.26
CA GLY A 189 -47.99 -49.14 7.28
C GLY A 189 -47.54 -50.61 7.34
N LEU A 190 -46.25 -50.85 7.58
CA LEU A 190 -45.68 -52.20 7.75
C LEU A 190 -46.05 -52.86 9.09
N ARG A 191 -46.77 -52.15 9.99
CA ARG A 191 -47.16 -52.63 11.33
C ARG A 191 -45.97 -53.23 12.10
N LEU A 192 -44.84 -52.53 12.06
CA LEU A 192 -43.65 -52.98 12.78
C LEU A 192 -43.97 -53.14 14.27
N ASN A 193 -43.58 -54.29 14.80
CA ASN A 193 -43.80 -54.63 16.19
C ASN A 193 -42.47 -54.75 16.93
N VAL A 194 -42.51 -54.52 18.24
CA VAL A 194 -41.35 -54.65 19.13
C VAL A 194 -41.34 -56.00 19.86
N LYS A 195 -41.99 -57.04 19.31
CA LYS A 195 -42.10 -58.36 19.96
C LYS A 195 -40.75 -59.06 20.16
N GLY A 196 -39.71 -58.62 19.46
CA GLY A 196 -38.33 -59.09 19.63
C GLY A 196 -37.57 -58.47 20.80
N PHE A 197 -38.19 -57.57 21.57
CA PHE A 197 -37.54 -56.94 22.72
C PHE A 197 -37.37 -57.94 23.89
N PRO A 198 -36.21 -57.98 24.56
CA PRO A 198 -35.97 -58.89 25.67
C PRO A 198 -36.93 -58.72 26.84
N SER A 199 -37.43 -59.83 27.40
CA SER A 199 -38.27 -59.85 28.61
C SER A 199 -37.47 -60.17 29.88
N GLY A 200 -38.04 -59.86 31.05
CA GLY A 200 -37.42 -60.14 32.36
C GLY A 200 -36.15 -59.31 32.59
N ALA A 201 -35.12 -59.92 33.20
CA ALA A 201 -33.85 -59.22 33.48
C ALA A 201 -33.15 -58.68 32.22
N GLY A 202 -33.37 -59.30 31.05
CA GLY A 202 -32.85 -58.82 29.77
C GLY A 202 -33.45 -57.48 29.31
N SER A 203 -34.69 -57.20 29.70
CA SER A 203 -35.39 -55.95 29.38
C SER A 203 -34.68 -54.72 29.96
N VAL A 204 -34.12 -54.87 31.16
CA VAL A 204 -33.41 -53.79 31.87
C VAL A 204 -32.14 -53.40 31.10
N TRP A 205 -31.33 -54.39 30.71
CA TRP A 205 -30.11 -54.16 29.94
C TRP A 205 -30.39 -53.57 28.55
N ALA A 206 -31.42 -54.08 27.87
CA ALA A 206 -31.83 -53.54 26.58
C ALA A 206 -32.31 -52.09 26.68
N THR A 207 -33.07 -51.75 27.73
CA THR A 207 -33.53 -50.37 27.96
C THR A 207 -32.36 -49.44 28.26
N LEU A 208 -31.46 -49.83 29.16
CA LEU A 208 -30.26 -49.04 29.49
C LEU A 208 -29.39 -48.79 28.27
N PHE A 209 -29.22 -49.79 27.40
CA PHE A 209 -28.46 -49.63 26.15
C PHE A 209 -29.11 -48.60 25.20
N HIS A 210 -30.43 -48.67 24.98
CA HIS A 210 -31.12 -47.70 24.12
C HIS A 210 -31.14 -46.29 24.72
N THR A 211 -31.29 -46.17 26.04
CA THR A 211 -31.13 -44.88 26.74
C THR A 211 -29.71 -44.35 26.58
N GLY A 212 -28.68 -45.21 26.62
CA GLY A 212 -27.29 -44.85 26.33
C GLY A 212 -27.12 -44.29 24.91
N ILE A 213 -27.68 -44.96 23.90
CA ILE A 213 -27.68 -44.47 22.51
C ILE A 213 -28.39 -43.12 22.41
N ALA A 214 -29.57 -42.98 23.01
CA ALA A 214 -30.31 -41.71 23.02
C ALA A 214 -29.51 -40.60 23.71
N ALA A 215 -28.83 -40.90 24.82
CA ALA A 215 -27.96 -39.95 25.52
C ALA A 215 -26.77 -39.51 24.68
N VAL A 216 -26.17 -40.42 23.88
CA VAL A 216 -25.11 -40.06 22.92
C VAL A 216 -25.63 -39.12 21.82
N LEU A 217 -26.82 -39.38 21.27
CA LEU A 217 -27.44 -38.50 20.28
C LEU A 217 -27.74 -37.12 20.86
N VAL A 218 -28.27 -37.05 22.08
CA VAL A 218 -28.48 -35.79 22.80
C VAL A 218 -27.16 -35.07 23.03
N LEU A 219 -26.12 -35.78 23.46
CA LEU A 219 -24.78 -35.19 23.65
C LEU A 219 -24.24 -34.57 22.35
N TYR A 220 -24.50 -35.18 21.19
CA TYR A 220 -24.13 -34.59 19.90
C TYR A 220 -24.92 -33.32 19.57
N ILE A 221 -26.21 -33.27 19.89
CA ILE A 221 -27.01 -32.03 19.75
C ILE A 221 -26.45 -30.93 20.67
N VAL A 222 -26.17 -31.25 21.93
CA VAL A 222 -25.61 -30.30 22.90
C VAL A 222 -24.21 -29.85 22.47
N PHE A 223 -23.41 -30.73 21.85
CA PHE A 223 -22.12 -30.37 21.28
C PHE A 223 -22.25 -29.41 20.11
N TRP A 224 -23.18 -29.67 19.19
CA TRP A 224 -23.44 -28.77 18.08
C TRP A 224 -23.89 -27.38 18.55
N LEU A 225 -24.65 -27.30 19.66
CA LEU A 225 -25.18 -26.03 20.18
C LEU A 225 -24.17 -25.25 21.05
N GLN A 226 -23.40 -25.90 21.91
CA GLN A 226 -22.66 -25.19 22.97
C GLN A 226 -21.39 -25.86 23.53
N LEU A 227 -21.11 -27.15 23.30
CA LEU A 227 -19.89 -27.78 23.86
C LEU A 227 -18.68 -27.62 22.93
N ASN A 228 -17.51 -27.50 23.55
CA ASN A 228 -16.23 -27.57 22.86
C ASN A 228 -15.74 -29.03 22.79
N LEU A 229 -14.82 -29.30 21.85
CA LEU A 229 -14.26 -30.64 21.62
C LEU A 229 -13.70 -31.28 22.91
N LEU A 230 -12.93 -30.53 23.70
CA LEU A 230 -12.35 -31.02 24.94
C LEU A 230 -13.37 -31.37 26.03
N ARG A 231 -14.59 -30.81 25.96
CA ARG A 231 -15.68 -31.11 26.91
C ARG A 231 -16.48 -32.33 26.49
N ILE A 232 -16.73 -32.50 25.18
CA ILE A 232 -17.49 -33.65 24.68
C ILE A 232 -16.68 -34.95 24.78
N ILE A 233 -15.39 -34.95 24.47
CA ILE A 233 -14.56 -36.18 24.45
C ILE A 233 -14.67 -37.00 25.75
N PRO A 234 -14.43 -36.44 26.96
CA PRO A 234 -14.54 -37.23 28.19
C PRO A 234 -15.98 -37.70 28.47
N ALA A 235 -16.98 -36.87 28.22
CA ALA A 235 -18.39 -37.24 28.39
C ALA A 235 -18.80 -38.38 27.45
N LEU A 236 -18.36 -38.30 26.19
CA LEU A 236 -18.57 -39.33 25.18
C LEU A 236 -17.82 -40.61 25.53
N ALA A 237 -16.60 -40.54 26.06
CA ALA A 237 -15.84 -41.72 26.50
C ALA A 237 -16.57 -42.49 27.61
N VAL A 238 -17.10 -41.77 28.62
CA VAL A 238 -17.90 -42.38 29.70
C VAL A 238 -19.18 -43.00 29.17
N LEU A 239 -19.94 -42.27 28.35
CA LEU A 239 -21.16 -42.79 27.74
C LEU A 239 -20.88 -43.98 26.79
N SER A 240 -19.76 -43.96 26.08
CA SER A 240 -19.36 -45.06 25.19
C SER A 240 -19.04 -46.31 25.98
N LEU A 241 -18.28 -46.20 27.09
CA LEU A 241 -18.01 -47.33 27.98
C LEU A 241 -19.32 -47.90 28.55
N PHE A 242 -20.22 -47.03 29.00
CA PHE A 242 -21.56 -47.42 29.44
C PHE A 242 -22.35 -48.17 28.35
N CYS A 243 -22.34 -47.67 27.11
CA CYS A 243 -23.00 -48.32 25.98
C CYS A 243 -22.36 -49.66 25.61
N ILE A 244 -21.04 -49.80 25.69
CA ILE A 244 -20.34 -51.07 25.43
C ILE A 244 -20.78 -52.15 26.42
N ILE A 245 -20.80 -51.83 27.73
CA ILE A 245 -21.16 -52.79 28.77
C ILE A 245 -22.64 -53.17 28.67
N THR A 246 -23.52 -52.17 28.63
CA THR A 246 -24.99 -52.40 28.56
C THR A 246 -25.38 -53.06 27.24
N GLY A 247 -24.74 -52.68 26.13
CA GLY A 247 -24.92 -53.28 24.82
C GLY A 247 -24.52 -54.75 24.80
N HIS A 248 -23.33 -55.09 25.32
CA HIS A 248 -22.91 -56.49 25.40
C HIS A 248 -23.92 -57.35 26.17
N LYS A 249 -24.45 -56.86 27.30
CA LYS A 249 -25.48 -57.56 28.09
C LYS A 249 -26.83 -57.64 27.37
N ALA A 250 -27.25 -56.57 26.68
CA ALA A 250 -28.48 -56.54 25.88
C ALA A 250 -28.43 -57.54 24.71
N LEU A 251 -27.34 -57.54 23.94
CA LEU A 251 -27.13 -58.48 22.84
C LEU A 251 -27.05 -59.94 23.33
N SER A 252 -26.39 -60.18 24.47
CA SER A 252 -26.35 -61.51 25.10
C SER A 252 -27.74 -61.98 25.52
N ALA A 253 -28.59 -61.10 26.06
CA ALA A 253 -29.96 -61.42 26.40
C ALA A 253 -30.81 -61.76 25.17
N VAL A 254 -30.63 -61.04 24.06
CA VAL A 254 -31.27 -61.35 22.78
C VAL A 254 -30.82 -62.73 22.28
N MET A 255 -29.53 -63.04 22.35
CA MET A 255 -29.00 -64.35 21.92
C MET A 255 -29.57 -65.49 22.76
N ALA A 256 -29.62 -65.33 24.09
CA ALA A 256 -30.19 -66.34 24.99
C ALA A 256 -31.67 -66.61 24.71
N MET A 257 -32.45 -65.59 24.35
CA MET A 257 -33.85 -65.78 23.93
C MET A 257 -33.98 -66.56 22.62
N ARG A 258 -33.06 -66.35 21.67
CA ARG A 258 -33.05 -67.08 20.39
C ARG A 258 -32.73 -68.55 20.60
N LEU A 259 -31.69 -68.83 21.38
CA LEU A 259 -31.29 -70.22 21.73
C LEU A 259 -32.36 -70.99 22.52
N LYS A 260 -33.28 -70.31 23.21
CA LYS A 260 -34.40 -70.95 23.92
C LYS A 260 -35.59 -71.24 23.00
N LYS A 261 -35.66 -70.59 21.84
CA LYS A 261 -36.76 -70.71 20.88
C LYS A 261 -36.52 -71.82 19.85
N ASP A 262 -35.25 -72.14 19.59
CA ASP A 262 -34.80 -73.29 18.79
C ASP A 262 -34.71 -74.56 19.66
#